data_AF-A0A834XH74-F1
#
_entry.id   AF-A0A834XH74-F1
#
_cell.length_a   1.000
_cell.length_b   1.000
_cell.length_c   1.000
_cell.angle_alpha   90.00
_cell.angle_beta   90.00
_cell.angle_gamma   90.00
#
_symmetry.space_group_name_H-M   'P 1'
#
loop_
_entity.id
_entity.type
_entity.pdbx_description
1 polymer ?
#
loop_
_entity_poly.entity_id
_entity_poly.type
_entity_poly.pdbx_seq_one_letter_code
_entity_poly.pdbx_strand_id
1 'polypeptide(L)'
;MEQSQGYFVLCIDGSALDNLLGAGGYLKNEAGVFVACYFKFLGSGDALLAEAWSLYLGLKTAEHFNKNKLLILTDATNLIDLVYQNMTNLFHPLFNIVTSCRRSLSRLEDWKICHIPSSANFCADALAKYGRTSKAGLTLSRLCSV
;
A
#
# COMPACT_ATOMS: atom_id res chain seq x y z
N MET A 1 -2.36 -20.32 9.02
CA MET A 1 -1.82 -19.43 7.98
C MET A 1 -0.30 -19.49 8.07
N GLU A 2 0.31 -20.42 7.35
CA GLU A 2 1.75 -20.74 7.40
C GLU A 2 2.58 -19.94 6.37
N GLN A 3 1.95 -18.98 5.69
CA GLN A 3 2.53 -18.26 4.55
C GLN A 3 3.29 -16.97 4.91
N SER A 4 3.40 -16.61 6.19
CA SER A 4 4.04 -15.36 6.65
C SER A 4 5.41 -15.54 7.31
N GLN A 5 5.91 -16.76 7.46
CA GLN A 5 7.20 -16.99 8.12
C GLN A 5 8.33 -16.34 7.31
N GLY A 6 9.06 -15.41 7.93
CA GLY A 6 10.08 -14.60 7.25
C GLY A 6 9.56 -13.32 6.55
N TYR A 7 8.26 -13.02 6.55
CA TYR A 7 7.69 -11.84 5.86
C TYR A 7 7.04 -10.85 6.82
N PHE A 8 7.25 -9.57 6.54
CA PHE A 8 6.39 -8.52 7.07
C PHE A 8 5.13 -8.43 6.21
N VAL A 9 3.97 -8.33 6.86
CA VAL A 9 2.68 -8.21 6.17
C VAL A 9 2.37 -6.73 5.99
N LEU A 10 2.26 -6.28 4.75
CA LEU A 10 1.88 -4.92 4.37
C LEU A 10 0.45 -4.94 3.83
N CYS A 11 -0.52 -4.44 4.59
CA CYS A 11 -1.88 -4.25 4.09
C CYS A 11 -2.04 -2.82 3.59
N ILE A 12 -2.60 -2.65 2.40
CA ILE A 12 -2.77 -1.36 1.74
C ILE A 12 -4.21 -1.18 1.28
N ASP A 13 -4.66 0.06 1.20
CA ASP A 13 -5.94 0.41 0.58
C ASP A 13 -5.98 1.86 0.08
N GLY A 14 -6.78 2.10 -0.95
CA GLY A 14 -7.09 3.40 -1.53
C GLY A 14 -8.54 3.78 -1.26
N SER A 15 -8.80 5.06 -0.96
CA SER A 15 -10.15 5.59 -0.79
C SER A 15 -10.42 6.69 -1.79
N ALA A 16 -11.54 6.58 -2.51
CA ALA A 16 -12.04 7.62 -3.40
C ALA A 16 -13.52 7.90 -3.11
N LEU A 17 -13.86 9.16 -2.84
CA LEU A 17 -15.25 9.62 -2.68
C LEU A 17 -15.30 11.10 -3.01
N ASP A 18 -16.31 11.53 -3.78
CA ASP A 18 -16.50 12.91 -4.22
C ASP A 18 -15.25 13.53 -4.86
N ASN A 19 -14.54 12.72 -5.66
CA ASN A 19 -13.28 13.09 -6.31
C ASN A 19 -12.15 13.47 -5.32
N LEU A 20 -12.27 13.10 -4.04
CA LEU A 20 -11.20 13.20 -3.06
C LEU A 20 -10.56 11.84 -2.87
N LEU A 21 -9.24 11.83 -2.77
CA LEU A 21 -8.45 10.62 -2.65
C LEU A 21 -7.71 10.54 -1.31
N GLY A 22 -7.69 9.34 -0.75
CA GLY A 22 -6.87 8.98 0.40
C GLY A 22 -6.15 7.67 0.15
N ALA A 23 -4.97 7.53 0.73
CA ALA A 23 -4.27 6.25 0.82
C ALA A 23 -4.05 5.90 2.28
N GLY A 24 -4.10 4.60 2.58
CA GLY A 24 -3.87 4.06 3.91
C GLY A 24 -3.19 2.71 3.85
N GLY A 25 -2.55 2.35 4.95
CA GLY A 25 -2.00 1.02 5.10
C GLY A 25 -1.22 0.84 6.39
N TYR A 26 -0.85 -0.40 6.66
CA TYR A 26 -0.12 -0.76 7.86
C TYR A 26 0.81 -1.94 7.62
N LEU A 27 1.85 -2.00 8.46
CA LEU A 27 2.86 -3.04 8.45
C LEU A 27 2.76 -3.86 9.74
N LYS A 28 2.73 -5.18 9.60
CA LYS A 28 2.83 -6.14 10.70
C LYS A 28 4.10 -6.97 10.56
N ASN A 29 4.68 -7.37 11.69
CA ASN A 29 5.74 -8.36 11.71
C ASN A 29 5.17 -9.79 11.59
N GLU A 30 6.07 -10.78 11.59
CA GLU A 30 5.73 -12.20 11.48
C GLU A 30 4.85 -12.72 12.62
N ALA A 31 4.93 -12.09 13.80
CA ALA A 31 4.09 -12.40 14.96
C ALA A 31 2.70 -11.74 14.89
N GLY A 32 2.39 -11.02 13.81
CA GLY A 32 1.13 -10.29 13.62
C GLY A 32 1.05 -8.96 14.39
N VAL A 33 2.15 -8.52 15.00
CA VAL A 33 2.23 -7.26 15.76
C VAL A 33 2.36 -6.08 14.80
N PHE A 34 1.56 -5.03 15.03
CA PHE A 34 1.64 -3.79 14.25
C PHE A 34 2.98 -3.08 14.49
N VAL A 35 3.71 -2.83 13.41
CA VAL A 35 4.99 -2.12 13.41
C VAL A 35 4.78 -0.65 13.13
N ALA A 36 4.00 -0.36 12.09
CA ALA A 36 3.72 0.99 11.65
C ALA A 36 2.37 1.06 10.93
N CYS A 37 1.79 2.27 10.88
CA CYS A 37 0.69 2.60 9.99
C CYS A 37 0.93 3.94 9.31
N TYR A 38 0.29 4.13 8.17
CA TYR A 38 0.30 5.38 7.45
C TYR A 38 -1.06 5.71 6.86
N PHE A 39 -1.28 7.00 6.68
CA PHE A 39 -2.38 7.53 5.89
C PHE A 39 -1.96 8.84 5.22
N LYS A 40 -2.60 9.18 4.11
CA LYS A 40 -2.29 10.40 3.35
C LYS A 40 -3.48 10.87 2.53
N PHE A 41 -3.71 12.18 2.53
CA PHE A 41 -4.55 12.85 1.54
C PHE A 41 -3.79 13.00 0.23
N LEU A 42 -4.42 12.58 -0.87
CA LEU A 42 -3.79 12.54 -2.20
C LEU A 42 -4.33 13.62 -3.15
N GLY A 43 -5.27 14.46 -2.71
CA GLY A 43 -5.95 15.41 -3.58
C GLY A 43 -7.13 14.77 -4.29
N SER A 44 -7.15 14.87 -5.62
CA SER A 44 -8.27 14.44 -6.46
C SER A 44 -7.83 13.51 -7.59
N GLY A 45 -8.74 12.64 -8.03
CA GLY A 45 -8.47 11.68 -9.09
C GLY A 45 -9.32 10.42 -8.98
N ASP A 46 -8.82 9.33 -9.58
CA ASP A 46 -9.53 8.06 -9.62
C ASP A 46 -9.13 7.09 -8.49
N ALA A 47 -9.96 6.08 -8.25
CA ALA A 47 -9.74 5.09 -7.20
C ALA A 47 -8.46 4.28 -7.40
N LEU A 48 -8.15 3.89 -8.65
CA LEU A 48 -6.96 3.08 -8.93
C LEU A 48 -5.65 3.88 -8.72
N LEU A 49 -5.69 5.19 -8.91
CA LEU A 49 -4.61 6.10 -8.54
C LEU A 49 -4.40 6.09 -7.02
N ALA A 50 -5.46 6.11 -6.22
CA ALA A 50 -5.34 6.00 -4.76
C ALA A 50 -4.75 4.65 -4.34
N GLU A 51 -5.15 3.55 -4.98
CA GLU A 51 -4.55 2.23 -4.76
C GLU A 51 -3.06 2.18 -5.14
N ALA A 52 -2.68 2.73 -6.29
CA ALA A 52 -1.28 2.75 -6.70
C ALA A 52 -0.41 3.59 -5.74
N TRP A 53 -0.95 4.70 -5.24
CA TRP A 53 -0.30 5.50 -4.19
C TRP A 53 -0.24 4.79 -2.85
N SER A 54 -1.29 4.04 -2.46
CA SER A 54 -1.29 3.27 -1.22
C SER A 54 -0.17 2.24 -1.22
N LEU A 55 0.03 1.53 -2.33
CA LEU A 55 1.17 0.63 -2.54
C LEU A 55 2.51 1.37 -2.42
N TYR A 56 2.68 2.49 -3.15
CA TYR A 56 3.93 3.23 -3.14
C TYR A 56 4.32 3.70 -1.73
N LEU A 57 3.38 4.27 -0.98
CA LEU A 57 3.61 4.73 0.39
C LEU A 57 3.90 3.57 1.34
N GLY A 58 3.25 2.43 1.15
CA GLY A 58 3.51 1.21 1.91
C GLY A 58 4.92 0.68 1.69
N LEU A 59 5.39 0.66 0.43
CA LEU A 59 6.76 0.30 0.09
C LEU A 59 7.77 1.27 0.71
N LYS A 60 7.51 2.58 0.66
CA LYS A 60 8.36 3.58 1.34
C LYS A 60 8.37 3.42 2.85
N THR A 61 7.25 3.02 3.44
CA THR A 61 7.17 2.71 4.86
C THR A 61 8.03 1.48 5.19
N ALA A 62 7.91 0.40 4.42
CA ALA A 62 8.74 -0.80 4.60
C ALA A 62 10.25 -0.49 4.47
N GLU A 63 10.63 0.29 3.45
CA GLU A 63 12.02 0.75 3.25
C GLU A 63 12.53 1.55 4.44
N HIS A 64 11.72 2.48 4.98
CA HIS A 64 12.09 3.28 6.16
C HIS A 64 12.40 2.41 7.40
N PHE A 65 11.69 1.28 7.55
CA PHE A 65 11.93 0.32 8.63
C PHE A 65 12.90 -0.81 8.26
N ASN A 66 13.62 -0.69 7.12
CA ASN A 66 14.57 -1.67 6.59
C ASN A 66 13.93 -3.07 6.44
N LYS A 67 12.69 -3.15 5.95
CA LYS A 67 11.98 -4.42 5.75
C LYS A 67 12.00 -4.80 4.28
N ASN A 68 12.72 -5.89 3.98
CA ASN A 68 13.05 -6.30 2.62
C ASN A 68 12.32 -7.59 2.16
N LYS A 69 11.53 -8.23 3.03
CA LYS A 69 10.65 -9.36 2.69
C LYS A 69 9.21 -9.00 2.98
N LEU A 70 8.38 -8.84 1.95
CA LEU A 70 7.01 -8.34 2.09
C LEU A 70 5.95 -9.29 1.54
N LEU A 71 4.92 -9.55 2.34
CA LEU A 71 3.64 -10.07 1.87
C LEU A 71 2.65 -8.90 1.82
N ILE A 72 2.34 -8.45 0.61
CA ILE A 72 1.49 -7.29 0.34
C ILE A 72 0.06 -7.78 0.12
N LEU A 73 -0.89 -7.24 0.88
CA LEU A 73 -2.30 -7.61 0.84
C LEU A 73 -3.15 -6.41 0.43
N THR A 74 -4.02 -6.60 -0.55
CA THR A 74 -4.95 -5.59 -1.08
C THR A 74 -6.23 -6.27 -1.59
N ASP A 75 -7.36 -5.58 -1.57
CA ASP A 75 -8.61 -6.00 -2.22
C ASP A 75 -8.76 -5.46 -3.65
N ALA A 76 -7.81 -4.66 -4.12
CA ALA A 76 -7.77 -4.10 -5.47
C ALA A 76 -7.10 -5.06 -6.47
N THR A 77 -7.87 -5.96 -7.09
CA THR A 77 -7.37 -6.89 -8.12
C THR A 77 -6.78 -6.17 -9.34
N ASN A 78 -7.39 -5.06 -9.74
CA ASN A 78 -6.90 -4.19 -10.81
C ASN A 78 -5.50 -3.61 -10.52
N LEU A 79 -5.16 -3.32 -9.26
CA LEU A 79 -3.81 -2.91 -8.87
C LEU A 79 -2.81 -4.06 -9.03
N ILE A 80 -3.20 -5.29 -8.65
CA ILE A 80 -2.35 -6.47 -8.80
C ILE A 80 -2.01 -6.68 -10.28
N ASP A 81 -3.02 -6.65 -11.14
CA ASP A 81 -2.84 -6.75 -12.59
C ASP A 81 -1.90 -5.65 -13.09
N LEU A 82 -2.11 -4.42 -12.63
CA LEU A 82 -1.29 -3.27 -12.99
C LEU A 82 0.17 -3.43 -12.54
N VAL A 83 0.44 -4.07 -11.41
CA VAL A 83 1.82 -4.33 -10.95
C VAL A 83 2.53 -5.32 -11.89
N TYR A 84 1.83 -6.37 -12.34
CA TYR A 84 2.42 -7.42 -13.18
C TYR A 84 2.43 -7.10 -14.69
N GLN A 85 1.51 -6.28 -15.17
CA GLN A 85 1.42 -5.94 -16.60
C GLN A 85 2.64 -5.14 -17.07
N ASN A 86 3.21 -5.45 -18.23
CA ASN A 86 4.23 -4.58 -18.81
C ASN A 86 3.58 -3.33 -19.45
N MET A 87 3.54 -2.21 -18.71
CA MET A 87 2.99 -0.96 -19.23
C MET A 87 3.94 -0.36 -20.28
N THR A 88 3.55 -0.45 -21.55
CA THR A 88 4.31 0.12 -22.67
C THR A 88 3.86 1.54 -23.03
N ASN A 89 2.65 1.93 -22.64
CA ASN A 89 2.12 3.27 -22.87
C ASN A 89 2.64 4.27 -21.82
N LEU A 90 3.65 5.06 -22.20
CA LEU A 90 4.26 6.10 -21.35
C LEU A 90 3.28 7.23 -20.98
N PHE A 91 2.20 7.41 -21.75
CA PHE A 91 1.19 8.45 -21.50
C PHE A 91 0.06 7.99 -20.57
N HIS A 92 0.12 6.76 -20.07
CA HIS A 92 -0.89 6.28 -19.13
C HIS A 92 -0.82 7.10 -17.81
N PRO A 93 -1.95 7.60 -17.26
CA PRO A 93 -1.95 8.45 -16.06
C PRO A 93 -1.21 7.83 -14.86
N LEU A 94 -1.30 6.51 -14.72
CA LEU A 94 -0.65 5.74 -13.65
C LEU A 94 0.79 5.30 -13.93
N PHE A 95 1.33 5.57 -15.13
CA PHE A 95 2.63 5.04 -15.57
C PHE A 95 3.76 5.34 -14.56
N ASN A 96 3.84 6.60 -14.11
CA ASN A 96 4.90 7.05 -13.22
C ASN A 96 4.83 6.40 -11.83
N ILE A 97 3.64 6.31 -11.24
CA ILE A 97 3.47 5.76 -9.89
C ILE A 97 3.70 4.25 -9.89
N VAL A 98 3.16 3.52 -10.88
CA VAL A 98 3.36 2.07 -11.03
C VAL A 98 4.82 1.74 -11.28
N THR A 99 5.51 2.50 -12.14
CA THR A 99 6.94 2.33 -12.38
C THR A 99 7.75 2.55 -11.09
N SER A 100 7.35 3.52 -10.27
CA SER A 100 7.99 3.78 -8.97
C SER A 100 7.75 2.66 -7.96
N CYS A 101 6.56 2.06 -7.95
CA CYS A 101 6.27 0.85 -7.17
C CYS A 101 7.16 -0.31 -7.62
N ARG A 102 7.19 -0.63 -8.92
CA ARG A 102 8.02 -1.71 -9.47
C ARG A 102 9.50 -1.54 -9.17
N ARG A 103 10.02 -0.32 -9.30
CA ARG A 103 11.42 -0.02 -8.95
C ARG A 103 11.70 -0.27 -7.47
N SER A 104 10.71 -0.05 -6.59
CA SER A 104 10.86 -0.30 -5.15
C SER A 104 10.74 -1.80 -4.84
N LEU A 105 9.80 -2.49 -5.48
CA LEU A 105 9.68 -3.95 -5.41
C LEU A 105 10.96 -4.66 -5.89
N SER A 106 11.61 -4.17 -6.94
CA SER A 106 12.85 -4.76 -7.47
C SER A 106 14.06 -4.63 -6.54
N ARG A 107 13.96 -3.85 -5.46
CA ARG A 107 15.01 -3.72 -4.44
C ARG A 107 14.77 -4.62 -3.22
N LEU A 108 13.59 -5.22 -3.11
CA LEU A 108 13.27 -6.15 -2.03
C LEU A 108 14.00 -7.48 -2.24
N GLU A 109 14.34 -8.15 -1.14
CA GLU A 109 14.90 -9.50 -1.19
C GLU A 109 13.85 -10.49 -1.70
N ASP A 110 12.61 -10.34 -1.22
CA ASP A 110 11.48 -11.13 -1.70
C ASP A 110 10.16 -10.37 -1.48
N TRP A 111 9.19 -10.57 -2.38
CA TRP A 111 7.87 -9.99 -2.23
C TRP A 111 6.79 -10.82 -2.91
N LYS A 112 5.59 -10.77 -2.33
CA LYS A 112 4.35 -11.31 -2.90
C LYS A 112 3.27 -10.27 -2.78
N ILE A 113 2.39 -10.17 -3.76
CA ILE A 113 1.16 -9.39 -3.66
C ILE A 113 -0.03 -10.32 -3.85
N CYS A 114 -0.99 -10.26 -2.93
CA CYS A 114 -2.13 -11.17 -2.91
C CYS A 114 -3.43 -10.40 -2.71
N HIS A 115 -4.47 -10.87 -3.41
CA HIS A 115 -5.81 -10.38 -3.20
C HIS A 115 -6.36 -10.91 -1.87
N ILE A 116 -7.00 -10.04 -1.10
CA ILE A 116 -7.81 -10.39 0.08
C ILE A 116 -9.23 -9.83 -0.08
N PRO A 117 -10.25 -10.46 0.53
CA PRO A 117 -11.58 -9.87 0.55
C PRO A 117 -11.58 -8.50 1.25
N SER A 118 -12.36 -7.54 0.76
CA SER A 118 -12.50 -6.21 1.37
C SER A 118 -12.95 -6.27 2.84
N SER A 119 -13.77 -7.27 3.20
CA SER A 119 -14.17 -7.53 4.59
C SER A 119 -13.00 -7.89 5.51
N ALA A 120 -11.89 -8.38 4.96
CA ALA A 120 -10.66 -8.67 5.69
C ALA A 120 -9.64 -7.51 5.67
N ASN A 121 -9.86 -6.46 4.86
CA ASN A 121 -8.97 -5.31 4.72
C ASN A 121 -9.41 -4.07 5.53
N PHE A 122 -10.34 -4.23 6.47
CA PHE A 122 -10.99 -3.14 7.21
C PHE A 122 -10.04 -2.09 7.82
N CYS A 123 -8.89 -2.51 8.35
CA CYS A 123 -7.95 -1.58 8.97
C CYS A 123 -7.27 -0.65 7.95
N ALA A 124 -6.94 -1.15 6.76
CA ALA A 124 -6.33 -0.33 5.72
C ALA A 124 -7.38 0.61 5.10
N ASP A 125 -8.61 0.13 4.90
CA ASP A 125 -9.75 0.93 4.46
C ASP A 125 -10.09 2.07 5.41
N ALA A 126 -10.13 1.80 6.72
CA ALA A 126 -10.33 2.84 7.71
C ALA A 126 -9.21 3.91 7.66
N LEU A 127 -7.95 3.49 7.49
CA LEU A 127 -6.81 4.41 7.33
C LEU A 127 -6.90 5.22 6.04
N ALA A 128 -7.32 4.62 4.93
CA ALA A 128 -7.46 5.30 3.65
C ALA A 128 -8.60 6.33 3.69
N LYS A 129 -9.74 5.96 4.28
CA LYS A 129 -10.87 6.87 4.53
C LYS A 129 -10.48 8.02 5.44
N TYR A 130 -9.69 7.75 6.49
CA TYR A 130 -9.16 8.79 7.36
C TYR A 130 -8.17 9.70 6.61
N GLY A 131 -7.29 9.12 5.79
CA GLY A 131 -6.36 9.86 4.93
C GLY A 131 -7.07 10.81 3.96
N ARG A 132 -8.23 10.40 3.43
CA ARG A 132 -9.04 11.23 2.52
C ARG A 132 -9.66 12.46 3.20
N THR A 133 -9.94 12.40 4.50
CA THR A 133 -10.54 13.51 5.26
C THR A 133 -9.51 14.32 6.06
N SER A 134 -8.35 13.74 6.33
CA SER A 134 -7.24 14.38 7.02
C SER A 134 -6.55 15.40 6.13
N LYS A 135 -6.51 16.68 6.56
CA LYS A 135 -5.67 17.70 5.91
C LYS A 135 -4.18 17.59 6.28
N ALA A 136 -3.82 16.64 7.15
CA ALA A 136 -2.41 16.37 7.46
C ALA A 136 -1.73 15.72 6.25
N GLY A 137 -0.42 15.99 6.09
CA GLY A 137 0.41 15.34 5.07
C GLY A 137 0.57 13.83 5.31
N LEU A 138 1.66 13.23 4.81
CA LEU A 138 1.95 11.82 5.15
C LEU A 138 2.13 11.71 6.66
N THR A 139 1.25 10.97 7.31
CA THR A 139 1.44 10.62 8.72
C THR A 139 1.98 9.21 8.77
N LEU A 140 3.14 9.05 9.40
CA LEU A 140 3.74 7.75 9.68
C LEU A 140 3.83 7.58 11.19
N SER A 141 3.13 6.57 11.71
CA SER A 141 3.13 6.27 13.15
C SER A 141 3.84 4.96 13.38
N ARG A 142 4.93 4.99 14.16
CA ARG A 142 5.55 3.78 14.71
C ARG A 142 4.70 3.31 15.89
N LEU A 143 4.22 2.07 15.86
CA LEU A 143 3.31 1.53 16.87
C LEU A 143 4.02 0.63 17.87
N CYS A 144 5.16 0.02 17.50
CA CYS A 144 5.96 -0.82 18.40
C CYS A 144 7.46 -0.59 18.20
N SER A 145 8.20 -0.69 19.31
CA SER A 145 9.65 -0.82 19.32
C SER A 145 9.99 -2.26 18.94
N VAL A 146 10.06 -2.56 17.64
CA VAL A 146 10.81 -3.73 17.16
C VAL A 146 12.29 -3.52 17.41
#